data_AF-A0A6I9PB90-F1
#
_entry.id   AF-A0A6I9PB90-F1
#
_cell.length_a   1.000
_cell.length_b   1.000
_cell.length_c   1.000
_cell.angle_alpha   90.00
_cell.angle_beta   90.00
_cell.angle_gamma   90.00
#
_symmetry.space_group_name_H-M   'P 1'
#
loop_
_entity.id
_entity.type
_entity.pdbx_description
1 polymer ?
#
loop_
_entity_poly.entity_id
_entity_poly.type
_entity_poly.pdbx_seq_one_letter_code
_entity_poly.pdbx_strand_id
1 'polypeptide(L)'
;MDTAEFRRRGKEMVDYVADYLENVEQRPVYPDVEPGYLRSLIPAEAPLEPETYDDIMTDVERVIMPGITHWHSPYFYAYFAAASSYPAMLADMLSAAIGCIGFSWAASPACTELETVMLDWLGKMLNLPEDFIAGTEGQGGGVIQ
;
A
#
# COMPACT_ATOMS: atom_id res chain seq x y z
N MET A 1 10.77 -14.13 12.49
CA MET A 1 11.61 -13.05 11.96
C MET A 1 12.00 -12.11 13.09
N ASP A 2 13.28 -11.71 13.16
CA ASP A 2 13.79 -10.67 14.06
C ASP A 2 14.19 -9.40 13.29
N THR A 3 14.72 -8.38 13.97
CA THR A 3 15.13 -7.11 13.33
C THR A 3 16.25 -7.27 12.31
N ALA A 4 17.20 -8.18 12.52
CA ALA A 4 18.30 -8.39 11.59
C ALA A 4 17.79 -9.03 10.31
N GLU A 5 16.92 -10.02 10.45
CA GLU A 5 16.23 -10.65 9.33
C GLU A 5 15.30 -9.66 8.62
N PHE A 6 14.54 -8.83 9.34
CA PHE A 6 13.70 -7.78 8.75
C PHE A 6 14.52 -6.81 7.89
N ARG A 7 15.70 -6.38 8.35
CA ARG A 7 16.58 -5.51 7.54
C ARG A 7 17.05 -6.17 6.25
N ARG A 8 17.24 -7.49 6.25
CA ARG A 8 17.62 -8.25 5.07
C ARG A 8 16.42 -8.40 4.13
N ARG A 9 15.33 -9.01 4.62
CA ARG A 9 14.12 -9.30 3.84
C ARG A 9 13.40 -8.05 3.37
N GLY A 10 13.42 -6.98 4.17
CA GLY A 10 12.87 -5.68 3.78
C GLY A 10 13.61 -5.05 2.59
N LYS A 11 14.93 -5.22 2.49
CA LYS A 11 15.69 -4.76 1.31
C LYS A 11 15.38 -5.62 0.08
N GLU A 12 15.33 -6.94 0.27
CA GLU A 12 14.93 -7.88 -0.80
C GLU A 12 13.52 -7.56 -1.33
N MET A 13 12.59 -7.16 -0.45
CA MET A 13 11.25 -6.71 -0.84
C MET A 13 11.27 -5.39 -1.60
N VAL A 14 12.12 -4.43 -1.21
CA VAL A 14 12.29 -3.17 -1.95
C VAL A 14 12.79 -3.44 -3.36
N ASP A 15 13.79 -4.31 -3.51
CA ASP A 15 14.31 -4.71 -4.82
C ASP A 15 13.22 -5.41 -5.64
N TYR A 16 12.48 -6.34 -5.05
CA TYR A 16 11.35 -7.02 -5.70
C TYR A 16 10.26 -6.06 -6.20
N VAL A 17 9.84 -5.10 -5.38
CA VAL A 17 8.81 -4.10 -5.77
C VAL A 17 9.32 -3.22 -6.92
N ALA A 18 10.58 -2.79 -6.85
CA ALA A 18 11.19 -1.99 -7.91
C ALA A 18 11.26 -2.79 -9.23
N ASP A 19 11.77 -4.02 -9.18
CA ASP A 19 11.86 -4.92 -10.33
C ASP A 19 10.47 -5.19 -10.95
N TYR A 20 9.46 -5.44 -10.10
CA TYR A 20 8.09 -5.65 -10.55
C TYR A 20 7.52 -4.42 -11.28
N LEU A 21 7.66 -3.23 -10.70
CA LEU A 21 7.11 -2.00 -11.29
C LEU A 21 7.88 -1.55 -12.53
N GLU A 22 9.20 -1.73 -12.56
CA GLU A 22 10.03 -1.41 -13.73
C GLU A 22 9.67 -2.32 -14.92
N ASN A 23 9.38 -3.59 -14.66
CA ASN A 23 9.13 -4.60 -15.69
C ASN A 23 7.63 -4.95 -15.87
N VAL A 24 6.71 -4.20 -15.26
CA VAL A 24 5.27 -4.50 -15.28
C VAL A 24 4.70 -4.54 -16.70
N GLU A 25 5.31 -3.83 -17.65
CA GLU A 25 4.91 -3.83 -19.07
C GLU A 25 5.09 -5.18 -19.76
N GLN A 26 5.97 -6.04 -19.22
CA GLN A 26 6.25 -7.37 -19.76
C GLN A 26 5.22 -8.42 -19.28
N ARG A 27 4.38 -8.08 -18.30
CA ARG A 27 3.36 -8.98 -17.76
C ARG A 27 2.02 -8.80 -18.50
N PRO A 28 1.26 -9.89 -18.74
CA PRO A 28 -0.07 -9.79 -19.34
C PRO A 28 -1.01 -9.02 -18.42
N VAL A 29 -1.58 -7.90 -18.89
CA VAL A 29 -2.39 -6.99 -18.06
C VAL A 29 -3.53 -7.70 -17.33
N TYR A 30 -4.22 -8.60 -18.03
CA TYR A 30 -5.37 -9.34 -17.54
C TYR A 30 -5.02 -10.84 -17.42
N PRO A 31 -5.36 -11.49 -16.31
CA PRO A 31 -4.96 -12.87 -16.06
C PRO A 31 -5.79 -13.89 -16.86
N ASP A 32 -5.21 -15.05 -17.14
CA ASP A 32 -5.85 -16.20 -17.79
C ASP A 32 -6.18 -17.28 -16.74
N VAL A 33 -7.12 -16.96 -15.85
CA VAL A 33 -7.55 -17.84 -14.74
C VAL A 33 -9.07 -17.81 -14.55
N GLU A 34 -9.61 -18.89 -13.99
CA GLU A 34 -11.04 -19.02 -13.70
C GLU A 34 -11.36 -18.72 -12.21
N PRO A 35 -12.57 -18.26 -11.89
CA PRO A 35 -13.00 -18.10 -10.50
C PRO A 35 -12.80 -19.38 -9.68
N GLY A 36 -12.03 -19.26 -8.59
CA GLY A 36 -11.70 -20.38 -7.69
C GLY A 36 -10.34 -21.04 -7.94
N TYR A 37 -9.57 -20.64 -8.97
CA TYR A 37 -8.27 -21.24 -9.31
C TYR A 37 -7.28 -21.34 -8.12
N LEU A 38 -7.29 -20.34 -7.24
CA LEU A 38 -6.31 -20.20 -6.16
C LEU A 38 -6.43 -21.30 -5.10
N ARG A 39 -7.65 -21.77 -4.82
CA ARG A 39 -7.93 -22.66 -3.68
C ARG A 39 -7.19 -24.00 -3.77
N SER A 40 -6.97 -24.50 -4.98
CA SER A 40 -6.23 -25.75 -5.21
C SER A 40 -4.71 -25.59 -5.21
N LEU A 41 -4.20 -24.35 -5.19
CA LEU A 41 -2.77 -24.05 -5.26
C LEU A 41 -2.12 -23.80 -3.89
N ILE A 42 -2.93 -23.67 -2.84
CA ILE A 42 -2.49 -23.42 -1.46
C ILE A 42 -2.99 -24.52 -0.51
N PRO A 43 -2.33 -24.72 0.66
CA PRO A 43 -2.80 -25.65 1.67
C PRO A 43 -4.22 -25.34 2.16
N ALA A 44 -4.96 -26.38 2.56
CA ALA A 44 -6.32 -26.23 3.07
C ALA A 44 -6.38 -25.62 4.49
N GLU A 45 -5.28 -25.71 5.24
CA GLU A 45 -5.14 -25.23 6.61
C GLU A 45 -3.84 -24.42 6.73
N ALA A 46 -3.81 -23.47 7.67
CA ALA A 46 -2.62 -22.68 7.94
C ALA A 46 -1.49 -23.56 8.51
N PRO A 47 -0.21 -23.29 8.17
CA PRO A 47 0.90 -24.05 8.70
C PRO A 47 1.02 -23.84 10.21
N LEU A 48 1.27 -24.94 10.95
CA LEU A 48 1.50 -24.89 12.40
C LEU A 48 2.91 -24.42 12.75
N GLU A 49 3.86 -24.63 11.83
CA GLU A 49 5.25 -24.23 11.96
C GLU A 49 5.58 -23.13 10.96
N PRO A 50 6.55 -22.24 11.24
CA PRO A 50 6.93 -21.19 10.31
C PRO A 50 7.47 -21.75 8.99
N GLU A 51 7.04 -21.15 7.88
CA GLU A 51 7.64 -21.36 6.57
C GLU A 51 8.77 -20.34 6.32
N THR A 52 9.63 -20.64 5.36
CA THR A 52 10.72 -19.71 5.02
C THR A 52 10.19 -18.54 4.19
N TYR A 53 10.82 -17.38 4.34
CA TYR A 53 10.51 -16.21 3.50
C TYR A 53 10.70 -16.50 2.00
N ASP A 54 11.69 -17.31 1.66
CA ASP A 54 12.02 -17.62 0.27
C ASP A 54 10.93 -18.50 -0.38
N ASP A 55 10.35 -19.43 0.38
CA ASP A 55 9.18 -20.22 -0.06
C ASP A 55 7.96 -19.32 -0.27
N ILE A 56 7.71 -18.38 0.66
CA ILE A 56 6.61 -17.41 0.55
C ILE A 56 6.76 -16.56 -0.73
N MET A 57 7.96 -16.01 -0.99
CA MET A 57 8.18 -15.19 -2.18
C MET A 57 8.13 -16.01 -3.48
N THR A 58 8.53 -17.27 -3.44
CA THR A 58 8.34 -18.19 -4.57
C THR A 58 6.85 -18.38 -4.87
N ASP A 59 6.03 -18.51 -3.83
CA ASP A 59 4.58 -18.65 -3.97
C ASP A 59 3.89 -17.36 -4.41
N VAL A 60 4.40 -16.17 -4.07
CA VAL A 60 3.91 -14.90 -4.63
C VAL A 60 3.99 -14.93 -6.16
N GLU A 61 5.14 -15.31 -6.75
CA GLU A 61 5.27 -15.37 -8.21
C GLU A 61 4.53 -16.57 -8.83
N ARG A 62 4.57 -17.74 -8.18
CA ARG A 62 4.00 -18.98 -8.73
C ARG A 62 2.48 -19.03 -8.65
N VAL A 63 1.90 -18.47 -7.59
CA VAL A 63 0.49 -18.68 -7.22
C VAL A 63 -0.32 -17.39 -7.28
N ILE A 64 0.24 -16.28 -6.79
CA ILE A 64 -0.49 -15.01 -6.71
C ILE A 64 -0.42 -14.25 -8.04
N MET A 65 0.77 -13.96 -8.54
CA MET A 65 0.99 -13.16 -9.75
C MET A 65 0.20 -13.62 -11.00
N PRO A 66 0.00 -14.93 -11.27
CA PRO A 66 -0.78 -15.38 -12.42
C PRO A 66 -2.24 -14.94 -12.40
N GLY A 67 -2.80 -14.60 -11.23
CA GLY A 67 -4.17 -14.09 -11.09
C GLY A 67 -4.26 -12.59 -10.82
N ILE A 68 -3.14 -11.87 -10.82
CA ILE A 68 -3.15 -10.41 -10.64
C ILE A 68 -3.56 -9.74 -11.96
N THR A 69 -4.51 -8.82 -11.88
CA THR A 69 -4.70 -7.82 -12.93
C THR A 69 -3.72 -6.67 -12.67
N HIS A 70 -2.81 -6.40 -13.60
CA HIS A 70 -1.73 -5.44 -13.39
C HIS A 70 -2.18 -3.99 -13.67
N TRP A 71 -2.82 -3.37 -12.69
CA TRP A 71 -3.36 -1.99 -12.77
C TRP A 71 -2.34 -0.91 -13.14
N HIS A 72 -1.06 -1.15 -12.87
CA HIS A 72 0.02 -0.18 -13.14
C HIS A 72 0.79 -0.49 -14.43
N SER A 73 0.34 -1.48 -15.21
CA SER A 73 0.87 -1.69 -16.55
C SER A 73 0.54 -0.47 -17.43
N PRO A 74 1.47 0.00 -18.28
CA PRO A 74 1.18 1.05 -19.26
C PRO A 74 0.11 0.64 -20.30
N TYR A 75 -0.27 -0.64 -20.31
CA TYR A 75 -1.31 -1.20 -21.19
C TYR A 75 -2.66 -1.41 -20.48
N PHE A 76 -2.81 -0.98 -19.22
CA PHE A 76 -4.09 -1.01 -18.51
C PHE A 76 -4.92 0.24 -18.79
N TYR A 77 -6.00 0.09 -19.57
CA TYR A 77 -6.89 1.20 -19.97
C TYR A 77 -8.34 1.03 -19.50
N ALA A 78 -8.58 0.12 -18.54
CA ALA A 78 -9.91 -0.08 -17.97
C ALA A 78 -10.15 0.89 -16.79
N TYR A 79 -11.43 1.18 -16.51
CA TYR A 79 -11.88 1.98 -15.36
C TYR A 79 -11.21 3.36 -15.25
N PHE A 80 -10.73 3.71 -14.05
CA PHE A 80 -9.91 4.89 -13.75
C PHE A 80 -8.60 4.44 -13.10
N ALA A 81 -7.56 5.27 -13.23
CA ALA A 81 -6.25 4.98 -12.67
C ALA A 81 -6.31 4.88 -11.13
N ALA A 82 -5.67 3.85 -10.58
CA ALA A 82 -5.36 3.75 -9.17
C ALA A 82 -3.99 4.38 -8.90
N ALA A 83 -3.93 5.32 -7.96
CA ALA A 83 -2.69 6.00 -7.63
C ALA A 83 -1.69 5.04 -6.95
N SER A 84 -0.45 5.04 -7.43
CA SER A 84 0.67 4.30 -6.84
C SER A 84 1.96 5.04 -7.12
N SER A 85 2.77 5.26 -6.09
CA SER A 85 4.03 6.01 -6.21
C SER A 85 5.01 5.62 -5.13
N TYR A 86 6.31 5.66 -5.44
CA TYR A 86 7.37 5.35 -4.47
C TYR A 86 7.31 6.20 -3.19
N PRO A 87 7.03 7.53 -3.24
CA PRO A 87 6.87 8.32 -2.02
C PRO A 87 5.75 7.82 -1.11
N ALA A 88 4.59 7.43 -1.69
CA ALA A 88 3.47 6.89 -0.92
C ALA A 88 3.82 5.53 -0.28
N MET A 89 4.51 4.65 -1.01
CA MET A 89 4.96 3.36 -0.48
C MET A 89 5.93 3.51 0.70
N LEU A 90 6.86 4.47 0.62
CA LEU A 90 7.77 4.76 1.73
C LEU A 90 7.04 5.34 2.95
N ALA A 91 6.07 6.21 2.72
CA ALA A 91 5.23 6.76 3.78
C ALA A 91 4.41 5.66 4.47
N ASP A 92 3.87 4.70 3.70
CA ASP A 92 3.11 3.57 4.23
C ASP A 92 3.99 2.62 5.04
N MET A 93 5.21 2.32 4.56
CA MET A 93 6.20 1.55 5.33
C MET A 93 6.52 2.20 6.69
N LEU A 94 6.68 3.52 6.72
CA LEU A 94 6.90 4.26 7.97
C LEU A 94 5.65 4.27 8.85
N SER A 95 4.47 4.47 8.28
CA SER A 95 3.18 4.44 8.97
C SER A 95 2.96 3.09 9.67
N ALA A 96 3.18 1.98 8.96
CA ALA A 96 3.11 0.63 9.50
C ALA A 96 4.12 0.39 10.63
N ALA A 97 5.33 0.95 10.54
CA ALA A 97 6.34 0.84 11.59
C ALA A 97 6.00 1.65 12.85
N ILE A 98 5.37 2.83 12.71
CA ILE A 98 4.86 3.62 13.84
C ILE A 98 3.69 2.89 14.50
N GLY A 99 2.78 2.33 13.69
CA GLY A 99 1.72 1.43 14.15
C GLY A 99 0.74 2.05 15.15
N CYS A 100 0.57 3.37 15.15
CA CYS A 100 -0.34 4.04 16.08
C CYS A 100 -1.80 3.95 15.62
N ILE A 101 -2.73 3.93 16.56
CA ILE A 101 -4.17 3.98 16.28
C ILE A 101 -4.71 5.35 16.70
N GLY A 102 -4.91 6.24 15.73
CA GLY A 102 -5.33 7.63 15.96
C GLY A 102 -6.82 7.82 16.26
N PHE A 103 -7.47 6.97 17.05
CA PHE A 103 -8.93 7.10 17.30
C PHE A 103 -9.31 8.29 18.21
N SER A 104 -8.33 8.97 18.79
CA SER A 104 -8.48 10.20 19.54
C SER A 104 -7.16 10.96 19.51
N TRP A 105 -7.21 12.28 19.71
CA TRP A 105 -5.99 13.10 19.76
C TRP A 105 -4.96 12.55 20.76
N ALA A 106 -5.39 12.12 21.95
CA ALA A 106 -4.51 11.58 22.97
C ALA A 106 -3.84 10.24 22.57
N ALA A 107 -4.45 9.47 21.67
CA ALA A 107 -3.92 8.19 21.22
C ALA A 107 -2.71 8.36 20.29
N SER A 108 -2.68 9.43 19.49
CA SER A 108 -1.51 9.81 18.69
C SER A 108 -1.66 11.25 18.16
N PRO A 109 -1.17 12.28 18.88
CA PRO A 109 -1.38 13.68 18.49
C PRO A 109 -0.89 13.98 17.08
N ALA A 110 0.31 13.51 16.72
CA ALA A 110 0.88 13.75 15.40
C ALA A 110 0.04 13.11 14.27
N CYS A 111 -0.67 12.01 14.53
CA CYS A 111 -1.56 11.39 13.54
C CYS A 111 -2.72 12.34 13.16
N THR A 112 -3.33 13.00 14.13
CA THR A 112 -4.44 13.95 13.90
C THR A 112 -3.96 15.29 13.36
N GLU A 113 -2.89 15.84 13.94
CA GLU A 113 -2.37 17.17 13.59
C GLU A 113 -1.81 17.19 12.15
N LEU A 114 -1.04 16.17 11.78
CA LEU A 114 -0.45 16.09 10.44
C LEU A 114 -1.53 15.94 9.36
N GLU A 115 -2.57 15.15 9.61
CA GLU A 115 -3.69 14.98 8.69
C GLU A 115 -4.37 16.32 8.39
N THR A 116 -4.66 17.10 9.43
CA THR A 116 -5.29 18.42 9.28
C THR A 116 -4.43 19.36 8.42
N VAL A 117 -3.12 19.42 8.68
CA VAL A 117 -2.20 20.26 7.90
C VAL A 117 -2.10 19.80 6.45
N MET A 118 -2.07 18.49 6.19
CA MET A 118 -2.01 17.95 4.82
C MET A 118 -3.31 18.21 4.04
N LEU A 119 -4.47 18.12 4.68
CA LEU A 119 -5.74 18.46 4.04
C LEU A 119 -5.87 19.95 3.77
N ASP A 120 -5.35 20.81 4.64
CA ASP A 120 -5.23 22.24 4.37
C ASP A 120 -4.34 22.52 3.15
N TRP A 121 -3.22 21.81 3.02
CA TRP A 121 -2.36 21.92 1.85
C TRP A 121 -3.11 21.48 0.58
N LEU A 122 -3.82 20.37 0.63
CA LEU A 122 -4.62 19.89 -0.50
C LEU A 122 -5.74 20.87 -0.86
N GLY A 123 -6.48 21.40 0.12
CA GLY A 123 -7.52 22.40 -0.10
C GLY A 123 -6.99 23.67 -0.75
N LYS A 124 -5.81 24.14 -0.32
CA LYS A 124 -5.11 25.27 -0.94
C LYS A 124 -4.65 24.95 -2.36
N MET A 125 -4.12 23.76 -2.63
CA MET A 125 -3.74 23.32 -3.99
C MET A 125 -4.94 23.27 -4.95
N LEU A 126 -6.11 22.91 -4.43
CA LEU A 126 -7.38 22.91 -5.17
C LEU A 126 -8.05 24.29 -5.22
N ASN A 127 -7.46 25.30 -4.56
CA ASN A 127 -7.96 26.67 -4.49
C ASN A 127 -9.39 26.74 -3.92
N LEU A 128 -9.67 25.93 -2.90
CA LEU A 128 -10.95 25.92 -2.19
C LEU A 128 -11.15 27.22 -1.39
N PRO A 129 -12.41 27.63 -1.13
CA PRO A 129 -12.72 28.74 -0.21
C PRO A 129 -12.10 28.54 1.17
N GLU A 130 -11.78 29.65 1.84
CA GLU A 130 -11.16 29.63 3.18
C GLU A 130 -12.03 28.95 4.25
N ASP A 131 -13.35 28.89 4.06
CA ASP A 131 -14.28 28.16 4.93
C ASP A 131 -13.90 26.67 5.10
N PHE A 132 -13.21 26.09 4.11
CA PHE A 132 -12.75 24.69 4.09
C PHE A 132 -11.33 24.49 4.64
N ILE A 133 -10.64 25.55 5.08
CA ILE A 133 -9.25 25.49 5.54
C ILE A 133 -9.23 25.65 7.08
N ALA A 134 -8.67 24.67 7.79
CA ALA A 134 -8.63 24.60 9.24
C ALA A 134 -7.76 25.71 9.86
N GLY A 135 -6.63 26.02 9.24
CA GLY A 135 -5.62 26.95 9.76
C GLY A 135 -5.97 28.44 9.66
N THR A 136 -7.18 28.80 9.22
CA THR A 136 -7.67 30.18 9.11
C THR A 136 -8.96 30.37 9.93
N GLU A 137 -9.96 31.11 9.43
CA GLU A 137 -11.27 31.27 10.07
C GLU A 137 -12.23 30.09 9.79
N GLY A 138 -11.84 29.16 8.90
CA GLY A 138 -12.63 28.00 8.52
C GLY A 138 -12.71 26.92 9.61
N GLN A 139 -13.70 26.03 9.46
CA GLN A 139 -13.89 24.85 10.32
C GLN A 139 -13.61 23.53 9.58
N GLY A 140 -13.09 23.60 8.35
CA GLY A 140 -12.62 22.41 7.61
C GLY A 140 -11.43 21.74 8.29
N GLY A 141 -11.02 20.55 7.84
CA GLY A 141 -9.88 19.84 8.40
C GLY A 141 -9.95 18.31 8.25
N GLY A 142 -9.21 17.62 9.11
CA GLY A 142 -9.11 16.16 9.23
C GLY A 142 -10.43 15.38 9.16
N VAL A 143 -10.34 14.12 8.75
CA VAL A 143 -11.40 13.11 8.83
C VAL A 143 -11.46 12.51 10.25
N ILE A 144 -10.32 12.47 10.95
CA ILE A 144 -10.19 11.89 12.29
C ILE A 144 -10.42 12.99 13.35
N GLN A 145 -11.52 12.90 14.10
CA GLN A 145 -11.82 13.74 15.27
C GLN A 145 -12.12 12.89 16.51
#